data_AF-A0A4Q2CZL9-F1
#
_entry.id   AF-A0A4Q2CZL9-F1
#
_cell.length_a   1.000
_cell.length_b   1.000
_cell.length_c   1.000
_cell.angle_alpha   90.00
_cell.angle_beta   90.00
_cell.angle_gamma   90.00
#
_symmetry.space_group_name_H-M   'P 1'
#
loop_
_entity.id
_entity.type
_entity.pdbx_description
1 polymer ?
#
loop_
_entity_poly.entity_id
_entity_poly.type
_entity_poly.pdbx_seq_one_letter_code
_entity_poly.pdbx_strand_id
1 'polypeptide(L)'
;MWSRLNSESEGRRRAAELASTDDFFKPAIAEGAVMAHHMQGTVESARTAVRQILKNHPIYLSTYEEIVDQHKSINETGMGRTGDEKLAQLELKLKAQFEAAEQAKEQLRQLQETMEEEKRNHARQCQLLQEQFADVERKREQAIHEAEERSRREIQAAEAKWRQEVEAKRRRAKKNADPEERMKNMTITPNPHSPSVRHGVIVSGRSYAMFNQEHDSYYATLDHNKEDAKARPSIAHYGEFNQ
;
A
#
# COMPACT_ATOMS: atom_id res chain seq x y z
N MET A 1 45.00 50.33 -16.24
CA MET A 1 45.45 51.32 -17.25
C MET A 1 44.25 51.80 -18.05
N TRP A 2 43.62 52.88 -17.61
CA TRP A 2 42.45 53.50 -18.25
C TRP A 2 42.78 54.11 -19.63
N SER A 3 44.06 54.36 -19.89
CA SER A 3 44.62 54.77 -21.19
C SER A 3 44.59 53.69 -22.28
N ARG A 4 44.21 52.45 -21.96
CA ARG A 4 44.08 51.33 -22.92
C ARG A 4 42.65 51.09 -23.40
N LEU A 5 41.71 51.96 -23.02
CA LEU A 5 40.32 51.83 -23.46
C LEU A 5 40.21 52.24 -24.93
N ASN A 6 39.49 51.43 -25.72
CA ASN A 6 39.39 51.58 -27.17
C ASN A 6 38.52 52.79 -27.58
N SER A 7 37.66 53.28 -26.67
CA SER A 7 36.82 54.44 -26.90
C SER A 7 36.54 55.22 -25.63
N GLU A 8 36.28 56.52 -25.81
CA GLU A 8 35.88 57.42 -24.73
C GLU A 8 34.49 57.06 -24.16
N SER A 9 33.60 56.55 -25.00
CA SER A 9 32.27 56.08 -24.59
C SER A 9 32.36 54.90 -23.61
N GLU A 10 33.32 53.99 -23.82
CA GLU A 10 33.52 52.85 -22.92
C GLU A 10 34.06 53.30 -21.56
N GLY A 11 34.98 54.26 -21.53
CA GLY A 11 35.49 54.84 -20.28
C GLY A 11 34.41 55.53 -19.46
N ARG A 12 33.55 56.32 -20.11
CA ARG A 12 32.38 56.93 -19.45
C ARG A 12 31.41 55.87 -18.91
N ARG A 13 31.15 54.80 -19.66
CA ARG A 13 30.28 53.70 -19.21
C ARG A 13 30.83 53.02 -17.95
N ARG A 14 32.12 52.67 -17.94
CA ARG A 14 32.77 52.02 -16.78
C ARG A 14 32.82 52.94 -15.57
N ALA A 15 33.08 54.24 -15.77
CA ALA A 15 33.03 55.22 -14.68
C ALA A 15 31.63 55.32 -14.07
N ALA A 16 30.58 55.33 -14.90
CA ALA A 16 29.20 55.33 -14.43
C ALA A 16 28.83 54.04 -13.68
N GLU A 17 29.31 52.88 -14.13
CA GLU A 17 29.13 51.58 -13.46
C GLU A 17 29.79 51.57 -12.06
N LEU A 18 31.02 52.04 -11.97
CA LEU A 18 31.73 52.17 -10.68
C LEU A 18 31.09 53.22 -9.75
N ALA A 19 30.44 54.24 -10.31
CA ALA A 19 29.72 55.27 -9.56
C ALA A 19 28.41 54.77 -8.95
N SER A 20 27.81 53.74 -9.55
CA SER A 20 26.43 53.28 -9.24
C SER A 20 26.39 51.97 -8.47
N THR A 21 27.48 51.22 -8.42
CA THR A 21 27.60 49.94 -7.72
C THR A 21 27.88 50.17 -6.23
N ASP A 22 27.09 49.52 -5.37
CA ASP A 22 27.13 49.70 -3.90
C ASP A 22 28.50 49.35 -3.29
N ASP A 23 29.20 48.36 -3.85
CA ASP A 23 30.50 47.90 -3.33
C ASP A 23 31.70 48.78 -3.77
N PHE A 24 31.48 49.76 -4.67
CA PHE A 24 32.54 50.61 -5.21
C PHE A 24 32.44 52.06 -4.70
N PHE A 25 32.28 53.04 -5.58
CA PHE A 25 32.36 54.45 -5.22
C PHE A 25 31.01 55.06 -4.87
N LYS A 26 29.90 54.34 -5.06
CA LYS A 26 28.56 54.86 -4.76
C LYS A 26 28.44 55.37 -3.31
N PRO A 27 28.94 54.66 -2.27
CA PRO A 27 28.90 55.20 -0.90
C PRO A 27 29.75 56.46 -0.75
N ALA A 28 30.96 56.48 -1.31
CA ALA A 28 31.83 57.66 -1.26
C ALA A 28 31.22 58.88 -1.97
N ILE A 29 30.55 58.66 -3.10
CA ILE A 29 29.85 59.72 -3.85
C ILE A 29 28.63 60.22 -3.09
N ALA A 30 27.89 59.32 -2.42
CA ALA A 30 26.77 59.71 -1.55
C ALA A 30 27.25 60.61 -0.40
N GLU A 31 28.46 60.40 0.10
CA GLU A 31 29.13 61.24 1.11
C GLU A 31 29.85 62.47 0.51
N GLY A 32 29.59 62.80 -0.75
CA GLY A 32 30.06 64.03 -1.39
C GLY A 32 31.38 63.91 -2.17
N ALA A 33 31.95 62.71 -2.32
CA ALA A 33 33.11 62.52 -3.18
C ALA A 33 32.75 62.76 -4.65
N VAL A 34 33.67 63.36 -5.41
CA VAL A 34 33.51 63.59 -6.84
C VAL A 34 34.42 62.66 -7.63
N MET A 35 33.83 61.90 -8.54
CA MET A 35 34.60 61.07 -9.47
C MET A 35 35.08 61.91 -10.64
N ALA A 36 36.41 62.04 -10.79
CA ALA A 36 37.04 62.69 -11.94
C ALA A 36 37.74 61.65 -12.81
N HIS A 37 37.41 61.62 -14.11
CA HIS A 37 37.98 60.67 -15.06
C HIS A 37 39.06 61.34 -15.94
N HIS A 38 40.28 60.80 -15.94
CA HIS A 38 41.37 61.25 -16.81
C HIS A 38 41.33 60.49 -18.16
N MET A 39 40.59 61.04 -19.14
CA MET A 39 40.25 60.32 -20.38
C MET A 39 41.41 60.18 -21.38
N GLN A 40 42.23 61.21 -21.55
CA GLN A 40 43.04 61.37 -22.77
C GLN A 40 44.55 61.45 -22.54
N GLY A 41 45.05 61.28 -21.31
CA GLY A 41 46.48 61.43 -21.06
C GLY A 41 46.98 62.87 -21.27
N THR A 42 46.09 63.84 -21.44
CA THR A 42 46.46 65.23 -21.75
C THR A 42 46.91 65.98 -20.52
N VAL A 43 47.84 66.92 -20.73
CA VAL A 43 48.35 67.82 -19.68
C VAL A 43 47.21 68.65 -19.07
N GLU A 44 46.24 69.04 -19.87
CA GLU A 44 45.09 69.84 -19.41
C GLU A 44 44.17 69.03 -18.49
N SER A 45 43.84 67.79 -18.84
CA SER A 45 43.03 66.92 -17.98
C SER A 45 43.74 66.62 -16.65
N ALA A 46 45.06 66.42 -16.67
CA ALA A 46 45.85 66.25 -15.45
C ALA A 46 45.85 67.53 -14.59
N ARG A 47 46.03 68.71 -15.21
CA ARG A 47 45.96 70.01 -14.50
C ARG A 47 44.59 70.25 -13.87
N THR A 48 43.51 69.85 -14.53
CA THR A 48 42.15 69.96 -13.99
C THR A 48 41.97 69.08 -12.76
N ALA A 49 42.42 67.82 -12.81
CA ALA A 49 42.38 66.93 -11.65
C ALA A 49 43.21 67.49 -10.48
N VAL A 50 44.43 67.98 -10.74
CA VAL A 50 45.29 68.60 -9.72
C VAL A 50 44.61 69.84 -9.11
N ARG A 51 43.98 70.70 -9.91
CA ARG A 51 43.24 71.87 -9.39
C ARG A 51 42.06 71.46 -8.51
N GLN A 52 41.38 70.37 -8.83
CA GLN A 52 40.29 69.84 -7.99
C GLN A 52 40.83 69.31 -6.66
N ILE A 53 41.95 68.56 -6.68
CA ILE A 53 42.61 68.06 -5.47
C ILE A 53 43.08 69.21 -4.59
N LEU A 54 43.72 70.25 -5.15
CA LEU A 54 44.23 71.39 -4.40
C LEU A 54 43.13 72.25 -3.76
N LYS A 55 41.91 72.24 -4.31
CA LYS A 55 40.74 72.91 -3.73
C LYS A 55 40.02 72.04 -2.70
N ASN A 56 40.33 70.75 -2.66
CA ASN A 56 39.70 69.83 -1.74
C ASN A 56 40.20 70.07 -0.33
N HIS A 57 39.30 70.06 0.64
CA HIS A 57 39.66 70.08 2.05
C HIS A 57 39.65 68.62 2.51
N PRO A 58 40.80 68.02 2.83
CA PRO A 58 40.85 66.62 3.22
C PRO A 58 40.02 66.43 4.50
N ILE A 59 39.01 65.58 4.42
CA ILE A 59 38.25 65.10 5.57
C ILE A 59 38.96 63.82 6.02
N TYR A 60 39.46 63.83 7.25
CA TYR A 60 40.06 62.64 7.84
C TYR A 60 38.96 61.63 8.15
N LEU A 61 39.23 60.34 7.91
CA LEU A 61 38.35 59.31 8.43
C LEU A 61 38.46 59.33 9.95
N SER A 62 37.34 59.15 10.64
CA SER A 62 37.29 59.07 12.10
C SER A 62 38.28 58.04 12.66
N THR A 63 38.52 56.93 11.96
CA THR A 63 39.52 55.94 12.34
C THR A 63 40.95 56.49 12.37
N TYR A 64 41.31 57.41 11.47
CA TYR A 64 42.64 58.02 11.47
C TYR A 64 42.80 58.99 12.64
N GLU A 65 41.78 59.77 12.97
CA GLU A 65 41.77 60.61 14.18
C GLU A 65 41.91 59.73 15.44
N GLU A 66 41.19 58.62 15.50
CA GLU A 66 41.26 57.66 16.61
C GLU A 66 42.66 57.03 16.79
N ILE A 67 43.30 56.62 15.70
CA ILE A 67 44.61 55.96 15.77
C ILE A 67 45.75 56.97 15.95
N VAL A 68 45.74 58.07 15.21
CA VAL A 68 46.85 59.02 15.15
C VAL A 68 46.77 60.05 16.26
N ASP A 69 45.62 60.71 16.42
CA ASP A 69 45.47 61.82 17.37
C ASP A 69 45.11 61.31 18.77
N GLN A 70 44.32 60.24 18.86
CA GLN A 70 43.88 59.66 20.13
C GLN A 70 44.72 58.45 20.56
N HIS A 71 45.72 58.05 19.76
CA HIS A 71 46.61 56.91 20.02
C HIS A 71 45.89 55.59 20.37
N LYS A 72 44.67 55.39 19.88
CA LYS A 72 43.92 54.15 20.09
C LYS A 72 44.53 53.02 19.26
N SER A 73 44.56 51.82 19.83
CA SER A 73 44.82 50.61 19.06
C SER A 73 43.66 50.30 18.10
N ILE A 74 43.90 49.51 17.06
CA ILE A 74 42.89 49.14 16.05
C ILE A 74 41.61 48.57 16.72
N ASN A 75 41.77 47.76 17.77
CA ASN A 75 40.66 47.13 18.49
C ASN A 75 39.82 48.14 19.31
N GLU A 76 40.41 49.27 19.67
CA GLU A 76 39.73 50.34 20.43
C GLU A 76 39.05 51.37 19.52
N THR A 77 39.28 51.30 18.21
CA THR A 77 38.58 52.14 17.23
C THR A 77 37.12 51.74 17.12
N GLY A 78 36.26 52.68 16.72
CA GLY A 78 34.84 52.38 16.47
C GLY A 78 34.64 51.27 15.43
N MET A 79 35.50 51.21 14.41
CA MET A 79 35.50 50.15 13.41
C MET A 79 35.95 48.80 13.99
N GLY A 80 36.98 48.78 14.84
CA GLY A 80 37.43 47.56 15.53
C GLY A 80 36.33 46.98 16.40
N ARG A 81 35.72 47.80 17.26
CA ARG A 81 34.62 47.37 18.14
C ARG A 81 33.41 46.85 17.37
N THR A 82 32.98 47.54 16.31
CA THR A 82 31.85 47.08 15.48
C THR A 82 32.18 45.78 14.73
N GLY A 83 33.45 45.57 14.37
CA GLY A 83 33.94 44.29 13.85
C GLY A 83 33.83 43.17 14.89
N ASP A 84 34.33 43.40 16.10
CA ASP A 84 34.29 42.44 17.21
C ASP A 84 32.86 42.10 17.62
N GLU A 85 31.96 43.09 17.68
CA GLU A 85 30.54 42.89 17.96
C GLU A 85 29.88 41.99 16.91
N LYS A 86 30.15 42.24 15.62
CA LYS A 86 29.63 41.38 14.53
C LYS A 86 30.19 39.97 14.62
N LEU A 87 31.47 39.82 14.95
CA LEU A 87 32.11 38.52 15.11
C LEU A 87 31.46 37.75 16.27
N ALA A 88 31.28 38.39 17.43
CA ALA A 88 30.62 37.81 18.60
C ALA A 88 29.16 37.40 18.30
N GLN A 89 28.43 38.21 17.54
CA GLN A 89 27.07 37.87 17.10
C GLN A 89 27.06 36.64 16.18
N LEU A 90 28.04 36.51 15.28
CA LEU A 90 28.17 35.35 14.40
C LEU A 90 28.52 34.09 15.19
N GLU A 91 29.44 34.19 16.15
CA GLU A 91 29.78 33.06 17.04
C GLU A 91 28.57 32.58 17.85
N LEU A 92 27.77 33.51 18.39
CA LEU A 92 26.57 33.16 19.14
C LEU A 92 25.53 32.49 18.25
N LYS A 93 25.31 33.01 17.04
CA LYS A 93 24.42 32.39 16.04
C LYS A 93 24.89 30.99 15.68
N LEU A 94 26.20 30.81 15.48
CA LEU A 94 26.77 29.52 15.13
C LEU A 94 26.61 28.50 16.26
N LYS A 95 26.87 28.90 17.51
CA LYS A 95 26.64 28.04 18.69
C LYS A 95 25.18 27.62 18.80
N ALA A 96 24.24 28.56 18.65
CA ALA A 96 22.82 28.25 18.69
C ALA A 96 22.41 27.29 17.56
N GLN A 97 22.98 27.43 16.36
CA GLN A 97 22.74 26.50 15.25
C GLN A 97 23.28 25.10 15.54
N PHE A 98 24.46 24.98 16.14
CA PHE A 98 25.01 23.68 16.53
C PHE A 98 24.16 23.00 17.61
N GLU A 99 23.74 23.74 18.64
CA GLU A 99 22.85 23.21 19.68
C GLU A 99 21.51 22.73 19.09
N ALA A 100 20.90 23.52 18.20
CA ALA A 100 19.67 23.13 17.52
C ALA A 100 19.87 21.89 16.62
N ALA A 101 21.01 21.80 15.93
CA ALA A 101 21.33 20.65 15.08
C ALA A 101 21.52 19.35 15.89
N GLU A 102 22.22 19.42 17.03
CA GLU A 102 22.38 18.26 17.91
C GLU A 102 21.04 17.83 18.54
N GLN A 103 20.20 18.78 18.96
CA GLN A 103 18.84 18.46 19.43
C GLN A 103 18.00 17.78 18.35
N ALA A 104 18.01 18.29 17.12
CA ALA A 104 17.27 17.69 16.01
C ALA A 104 17.78 16.28 15.68
N LYS A 105 19.09 16.06 15.74
CA LYS A 105 19.72 14.74 15.52
C LYS A 105 19.30 13.74 16.61
N GLU A 106 19.26 14.16 17.86
CA GLU A 106 18.81 13.30 18.96
C GLU A 106 17.32 12.95 18.83
N GLN A 107 16.47 13.91 18.45
CA GLN A 107 15.05 13.65 18.17
C GLN A 107 14.86 12.66 17.01
N LEU A 108 15.64 12.81 15.94
CA LEU A 108 15.61 11.87 14.81
C LEU A 108 16.04 10.46 15.24
N ARG A 109 17.07 10.36 16.08
CA ARG A 109 17.53 9.08 16.62
C ARG A 109 16.44 8.41 17.44
N GLN A 110 15.80 9.13 18.35
CA GLN A 110 14.71 8.61 19.17
C GLN A 110 13.54 8.14 18.31
N LEU A 111 13.15 8.95 17.32
CA LEU A 111 12.10 8.58 16.37
C LEU A 111 12.47 7.33 15.56
N GLN A 112 13.73 7.19 15.16
CA GLN A 112 14.18 6.00 14.45
C GLN A 112 14.11 4.75 15.34
N GLU A 113 14.55 4.87 16.60
CA GLU A 113 14.48 3.78 17.58
C GLU A 113 13.03 3.34 17.83
N THR A 114 12.08 4.27 17.98
CA THR A 114 10.65 3.93 18.15
C THR A 114 10.08 3.28 16.89
N MET A 115 10.39 3.80 15.71
CA MET A 115 9.94 3.22 14.44
C MET A 115 10.50 1.81 14.22
N GLU A 116 11.75 1.55 14.61
CA GLU A 116 12.34 0.21 14.56
C GLU A 116 11.66 -0.76 15.54
N GLU A 117 11.35 -0.30 16.75
CA GLU A 117 10.63 -1.09 17.73
C GLU A 117 9.20 -1.43 17.27
N GLU A 118 8.48 -0.45 16.70
CA GLU A 118 7.16 -0.68 16.11
C GLU A 118 7.21 -1.68 14.95
N LYS A 119 8.21 -1.58 14.06
CA LYS A 119 8.41 -2.57 13.00
C LYS A 119 8.66 -3.97 13.55
N ARG A 120 9.48 -4.10 14.60
CA ARG A 120 9.71 -5.39 15.27
C ARG A 120 8.42 -5.92 15.90
N ASN A 121 7.63 -5.07 16.54
CA ASN A 121 6.33 -5.44 17.11
C ASN A 121 5.36 -5.91 16.03
N HIS A 122 5.28 -5.18 14.92
CA HIS A 122 4.41 -5.54 13.80
C HIS A 122 4.85 -6.87 13.17
N ALA A 123 6.15 -7.08 12.95
CA ALA A 123 6.68 -8.35 12.45
C ALA A 123 6.32 -9.53 13.37
N ARG A 124 6.41 -9.35 14.69
CA ARG A 124 5.97 -10.35 15.68
C ARG A 124 4.48 -10.66 15.58
N GLN A 125 3.64 -9.64 15.41
CA GLN A 125 2.19 -9.83 15.23
C GLN A 125 1.87 -10.57 13.94
N CYS A 126 2.51 -10.21 12.83
CA CYS A 126 2.34 -10.90 11.56
C CYS A 126 2.75 -12.38 11.66
N GLN A 127 3.87 -12.67 12.34
CA GLN A 127 4.32 -14.04 12.55
C GLN A 127 3.32 -14.85 13.38
N LEU A 128 2.84 -14.29 14.50
CA LEU A 128 1.84 -14.95 15.33
C LEU A 128 0.56 -15.25 14.55
N LEU A 129 0.10 -14.30 13.75
CA LEU A 129 -1.10 -14.47 12.93
C LEU A 129 -0.89 -15.55 11.87
N GLN A 130 0.28 -15.59 11.24
CA GLN A 130 0.64 -16.63 10.27
C GLN A 130 0.66 -18.03 10.90
N GLU A 131 1.20 -18.17 12.12
CA GLU A 131 1.17 -19.42 12.88
C GLU A 131 -0.26 -19.87 13.20
N GLN A 132 -1.13 -18.93 13.61
CA GLN A 132 -2.55 -19.21 13.85
C GLN A 132 -3.27 -19.68 12.58
N PHE A 133 -3.02 -19.05 11.43
CA PHE A 133 -3.58 -19.49 10.16
C PHE A 133 -3.10 -20.90 9.79
N ALA A 134 -1.81 -21.19 9.94
CA ALA A 134 -1.25 -22.51 9.66
C ALA A 134 -1.82 -23.60 10.61
N ASP A 135 -2.08 -23.26 11.88
CA ASP A 135 -2.76 -24.16 12.81
C ASP A 135 -4.22 -24.45 12.39
N VAL A 136 -4.94 -23.41 11.96
CA VAL A 136 -6.34 -23.54 11.49
C VAL A 136 -6.41 -24.36 10.22
N GLU A 137 -5.51 -24.14 9.27
CA GLU A 137 -5.42 -24.93 8.04
C GLU A 137 -5.14 -26.41 8.35
N ARG A 138 -4.17 -26.70 9.21
CA ARG A 138 -3.89 -28.08 9.64
C ARG A 138 -5.10 -28.76 10.27
N LYS A 139 -5.82 -28.07 11.16
CA LYS A 139 -7.04 -28.62 11.78
C LYS A 139 -8.15 -28.85 10.75
N ARG A 140 -8.28 -27.95 9.77
CA ARG A 140 -9.24 -28.09 8.68
C ARG A 140 -8.93 -29.30 7.82
N GLU A 141 -7.68 -29.48 7.42
CA GLU A 141 -7.24 -30.64 6.63
C GLU A 141 -7.47 -31.95 7.38
N GLN A 142 -7.13 -32.00 8.67
CA GLN A 142 -7.41 -33.16 9.52
C GLN A 142 -8.91 -33.48 9.57
N ALA A 143 -9.76 -32.48 9.76
CA ALA A 143 -11.21 -32.66 9.80
C ALA A 143 -11.77 -33.17 8.45
N ILE A 144 -11.22 -32.70 7.32
CA ILE A 144 -11.59 -33.18 5.98
C ILE A 144 -11.19 -34.66 5.84
N HIS A 145 -9.94 -35.00 6.14
CA HIS A 145 -9.45 -36.37 6.04
C HIS A 145 -10.25 -37.34 6.93
N GLU A 146 -10.59 -36.93 8.15
CA GLU A 146 -11.46 -37.71 9.04
C GLU A 146 -12.90 -37.85 8.52
N ALA A 147 -13.44 -36.83 7.86
CA ALA A 147 -14.76 -36.89 7.24
C ALA A 147 -14.76 -37.81 6.00
N GLU A 148 -13.71 -37.75 5.17
CA GLU A 148 -13.53 -38.62 4.01
C GLU A 148 -13.40 -40.09 4.42
N GLU A 149 -12.56 -40.39 5.42
CA GLU A 149 -12.40 -41.75 5.91
C GLU A 149 -13.69 -42.29 6.57
N ARG A 150 -14.44 -41.45 7.28
CA ARG A 150 -15.77 -41.83 7.78
C ARG A 150 -16.75 -42.13 6.65
N SER A 151 -16.84 -41.24 5.66
CA SER A 151 -17.70 -41.42 4.49
C SER A 151 -17.34 -42.70 3.73
N ARG A 152 -16.04 -42.97 3.53
CA ARG A 152 -15.55 -44.19 2.88
C ARG A 152 -15.97 -45.45 3.63
N ARG A 153 -15.87 -45.46 4.96
CA ARG A 153 -16.31 -46.59 5.80
C ARG A 153 -17.82 -46.80 5.71
N GLU A 154 -18.59 -45.71 5.72
CA GLU A 154 -20.05 -45.77 5.57
C GLU A 154 -20.47 -46.33 4.20
N ILE A 155 -19.83 -45.88 3.12
CA ILE A 155 -20.06 -46.39 1.76
C ILE A 155 -19.73 -47.88 1.69
N GLN A 156 -18.57 -48.32 2.21
CA GLN A 156 -18.19 -49.73 2.23
C GLN A 156 -19.17 -50.58 3.04
N ALA A 157 -19.62 -50.09 4.21
CA ALA A 157 -20.59 -50.79 5.04
C ALA A 157 -21.97 -50.88 4.36
N ALA A 158 -22.43 -49.81 3.70
CA ALA A 158 -23.67 -49.79 2.94
C ALA A 158 -23.59 -50.75 1.74
N GLU A 159 -22.47 -50.75 1.01
CA GLU A 159 -22.25 -51.66 -0.11
C GLU A 159 -22.22 -53.13 0.34
N ALA A 160 -21.56 -53.44 1.46
CA ALA A 160 -21.53 -54.78 2.04
C ALA A 160 -22.94 -55.25 2.43
N LYS A 161 -23.74 -54.39 3.06
CA LYS A 161 -25.15 -54.68 3.39
C LYS A 161 -25.97 -54.93 2.13
N TRP A 162 -25.84 -54.08 1.11
CA TRP A 162 -26.52 -54.25 -0.16
C TRP A 162 -26.16 -55.57 -0.85
N ARG A 163 -24.86 -55.92 -0.89
CA ARG A 163 -24.39 -57.21 -1.44
C ARG A 163 -25.00 -58.39 -0.70
N GLN A 164 -25.01 -58.37 0.64
CA GLN A 164 -25.64 -59.40 1.46
C GLN A 164 -27.15 -59.52 1.19
N GLU A 165 -27.87 -58.40 1.08
CA GLU A 165 -29.30 -58.39 0.77
C GLU A 165 -29.60 -58.93 -0.63
N VAL A 166 -28.82 -58.54 -1.64
CA VAL A 166 -28.94 -59.05 -3.01
C VAL A 166 -28.66 -60.55 -3.05
N GLU A 167 -27.63 -61.02 -2.35
CA GLU A 167 -27.31 -62.44 -2.27
C GLU A 167 -28.40 -63.22 -1.52
N ALA A 168 -28.92 -62.69 -0.41
CA ALA A 168 -30.03 -63.28 0.32
C ALA A 168 -31.30 -63.36 -0.55
N LYS A 169 -31.63 -62.29 -1.29
CA LYS A 169 -32.73 -62.27 -2.26
C LYS A 169 -32.51 -63.30 -3.37
N ARG A 170 -31.30 -63.42 -3.92
CA ARG A 170 -30.95 -64.46 -4.92
C ARG A 170 -31.09 -65.86 -4.35
N ARG A 171 -30.65 -66.12 -3.11
CA ARG A 171 -30.81 -67.42 -2.44
C ARG A 171 -32.28 -67.75 -2.19
N ARG A 172 -33.10 -66.77 -1.78
CA ARG A 172 -34.55 -66.93 -1.64
C ARG A 172 -35.21 -67.23 -2.99
N ALA A 173 -34.84 -66.52 -4.05
CA ALA A 173 -35.34 -66.78 -5.40
C ALA A 173 -34.99 -68.19 -5.89
N LYS A 174 -33.76 -68.67 -5.69
CA LYS A 174 -33.38 -70.06 -6.02
C LYS A 174 -34.19 -71.09 -5.22
N LYS A 175 -34.38 -70.87 -3.91
CA LYS A 175 -35.21 -71.73 -3.06
C LYS A 175 -36.68 -71.73 -3.45
N ASN A 176 -37.20 -70.63 -3.99
CA ASN A 176 -38.58 -70.53 -4.46
C ASN A 176 -38.76 -71.07 -5.89
N ALA A 177 -37.73 -71.00 -6.73
CA ALA A 177 -37.73 -71.58 -8.08
C ALA A 177 -37.69 -73.12 -8.05
N ASP A 178 -37.02 -73.72 -7.06
CA ASP A 178 -36.90 -75.18 -6.90
C ASP A 178 -38.27 -75.90 -6.73
N PRO A 179 -39.22 -75.44 -5.88
CA PRO A 179 -40.58 -75.98 -5.85
C PRO A 179 -41.42 -75.55 -7.07
N GLU A 180 -41.13 -74.40 -7.70
CA GLU A 180 -41.86 -73.92 -8.87
C GLU A 180 -41.52 -74.71 -10.15
N GLU A 181 -40.27 -75.12 -10.35
CA GLU A 181 -39.87 -76.11 -11.38
C GLU A 181 -40.46 -77.50 -11.08
N ARG A 182 -40.52 -77.89 -9.80
CA ARG A 182 -41.22 -79.11 -9.38
C ARG A 182 -42.71 -79.08 -9.70
N MET A 183 -43.35 -77.91 -9.60
CA MET A 183 -44.75 -77.70 -9.99
C MET A 183 -44.96 -77.60 -11.51
N LYS A 184 -44.03 -77.02 -12.27
CA LYS A 184 -44.11 -76.94 -13.74
C LYS A 184 -43.93 -78.30 -14.44
N ASN A 185 -43.22 -79.24 -13.80
CA ASN A 185 -43.00 -80.59 -14.34
C ASN A 185 -44.13 -81.59 -14.01
N MET A 186 -45.18 -81.17 -13.30
CA MET A 186 -46.43 -81.93 -13.21
C MET A 186 -47.31 -81.60 -14.41
N THR A 187 -47.21 -82.45 -15.44
CA THR A 187 -48.16 -82.45 -16.56
C THR A 187 -49.50 -82.95 -16.04
N ILE A 188 -50.50 -82.05 -15.92
CA ILE A 188 -51.91 -82.42 -15.78
C ILE A 188 -52.64 -81.88 -17.01
N THR A 189 -53.00 -82.80 -17.89
CA THR A 189 -53.87 -82.61 -19.06
C THR A 189 -55.34 -82.74 -18.59
N PRO A 190 -56.30 -82.02 -19.20
CA PRO A 190 -57.46 -81.43 -18.50
C PRO A 190 -58.77 -82.20 -18.70
N ASN A 191 -59.78 -81.96 -17.84
CA ASN A 191 -61.19 -82.13 -18.21
C ASN A 191 -62.12 -81.32 -17.28
N PRO A 192 -63.39 -81.06 -17.64
CA PRO A 192 -63.97 -79.73 -17.57
C PRO A 192 -65.01 -79.66 -16.46
N HIS A 193 -65.27 -78.46 -15.96
CA HIS A 193 -66.61 -77.93 -15.69
C HIS A 193 -66.44 -76.68 -14.84
N SER A 194 -66.65 -75.55 -15.50
CA SER A 194 -66.98 -74.27 -14.88
C SER A 194 -68.28 -74.40 -14.07
N PRO A 195 -68.49 -73.55 -13.04
CA PRO A 195 -69.03 -72.23 -13.35
C PRO A 195 -68.50 -71.08 -12.46
N SER A 196 -68.83 -69.87 -12.92
CA SER A 196 -68.92 -68.62 -12.15
C SER A 196 -67.64 -67.79 -11.95
N VAL A 197 -67.26 -67.07 -13.02
CA VAL A 197 -66.38 -65.90 -12.96
C VAL A 197 -67.17 -64.70 -12.46
N ARG A 198 -66.90 -64.23 -11.24
CA ARG A 198 -67.09 -62.82 -10.88
C ARG A 198 -65.74 -62.12 -10.98
N HIS A 199 -65.74 -61.05 -11.76
CA HIS A 199 -64.59 -60.22 -12.10
C HIS A 199 -64.02 -59.57 -10.83
N GLY A 200 -62.78 -59.95 -10.48
CA GLY A 200 -61.92 -59.22 -9.55
C GLY A 200 -60.71 -58.71 -10.32
N VAL A 201 -60.69 -57.41 -10.58
CA VAL A 201 -59.62 -56.71 -11.31
C VAL A 201 -58.31 -56.82 -10.51
N ILE A 202 -57.31 -57.51 -11.06
CA ILE A 202 -55.92 -57.32 -10.64
C ILE A 202 -55.48 -56.00 -11.26
N VAL A 203 -55.43 -54.94 -10.46
CA VAL A 203 -54.74 -53.71 -10.82
C VAL A 203 -53.25 -54.03 -10.79
N SER A 204 -52.71 -54.41 -11.95
CA SER A 204 -51.26 -54.33 -12.21
C SER A 204 -50.87 -52.86 -12.10
N GLY A 205 -50.40 -52.43 -10.93
CA GLY A 205 -49.80 -51.12 -10.71
C GLY A 205 -48.53 -50.96 -11.55
N ARG A 206 -48.68 -50.54 -12.80
CA ARG A 206 -47.58 -49.95 -13.57
C ARG A 206 -47.39 -48.54 -13.02
N SER A 207 -46.33 -48.34 -12.26
CA SER A 207 -45.83 -47.00 -11.95
C SER A 207 -45.31 -46.39 -13.25
N TYR A 208 -46.00 -45.39 -13.78
CA TYR A 208 -45.46 -44.56 -14.84
C TYR A 208 -44.78 -43.36 -14.20
N ALA A 209 -43.50 -43.17 -14.49
CA ALA A 209 -42.82 -41.91 -14.23
C ALA A 209 -42.89 -41.10 -15.52
N MET A 210 -43.50 -39.92 -15.47
CA MET A 210 -43.42 -38.95 -16.58
C MET A 210 -42.46 -37.84 -16.17
N PHE A 211 -41.52 -37.56 -17.05
CA PHE A 211 -40.52 -36.50 -16.91
C PHE A 211 -40.96 -35.31 -17.76
N ASN A 212 -41.07 -34.13 -17.12
CA ASN A 212 -41.35 -32.89 -17.83
C ASN A 212 -40.04 -32.13 -18.06
N GLN A 213 -39.59 -32.06 -19.32
CA GLN A 213 -38.35 -31.37 -19.71
C GLN A 213 -38.38 -29.86 -19.48
N GLU A 214 -39.55 -29.23 -19.46
CA GLU A 214 -39.68 -27.77 -19.36
C GLU A 214 -39.52 -27.26 -17.92
N HIS A 215 -39.69 -28.14 -16.93
CA HIS A 215 -39.66 -27.81 -15.49
C HIS A 215 -38.75 -28.73 -14.66
N ASP A 216 -37.93 -29.56 -15.31
CA ASP A 216 -36.96 -30.50 -14.71
C ASP A 216 -37.49 -31.23 -13.45
N SER A 217 -38.70 -31.78 -13.56
CA SER A 217 -39.43 -32.36 -12.42
C SER A 217 -40.08 -33.70 -12.75
N TYR A 218 -40.19 -34.55 -11.72
CA TYR A 218 -40.75 -35.90 -11.79
C TYR A 218 -42.10 -35.95 -11.06
N TYR A 219 -43.10 -36.57 -11.71
CA TYR A 219 -44.38 -36.87 -11.07
C TYR A 219 -44.61 -38.38 -11.00
N ALA A 220 -45.03 -38.85 -9.82
CA ALA A 220 -45.47 -40.22 -9.60
C ALA A 220 -46.80 -40.21 -8.83
N THR A 221 -47.80 -40.96 -9.29
CA THR A 221 -49.03 -41.17 -8.53
C THR A 221 -48.83 -42.34 -7.57
N LEU A 222 -48.88 -42.06 -6.27
CA LEU A 222 -48.90 -43.09 -5.22
C LEU A 222 -50.35 -43.46 -4.93
N ASP A 223 -50.68 -44.74 -5.15
CA ASP A 223 -52.00 -45.29 -4.82
C ASP A 223 -52.25 -45.18 -3.31
N HIS A 224 -53.33 -44.49 -2.94
CA HIS A 224 -53.66 -44.16 -1.56
C HIS A 224 -54.29 -45.37 -0.88
N ASN A 225 -53.46 -46.22 -0.27
CA ASN A 225 -53.90 -47.08 0.82
C ASN A 225 -52.77 -47.33 1.82
N LYS A 226 -52.96 -46.75 3.01
CA LYS A 226 -52.18 -46.84 4.26
C LYS A 226 -51.02 -45.84 4.43
N GLU A 227 -51.38 -44.77 5.14
CA GLU A 227 -50.72 -44.09 6.26
C GLU A 227 -49.17 -44.11 6.37
N ASP A 228 -48.67 -42.89 6.62
CA ASP A 228 -47.35 -42.51 7.16
C ASP A 228 -46.13 -42.48 6.22
N ALA A 229 -45.98 -41.36 5.50
CA ALA A 229 -44.68 -40.70 5.36
C ALA A 229 -44.83 -39.23 4.90
N LYS A 230 -44.70 -38.28 5.83
CA LYS A 230 -44.45 -36.88 5.50
C LYS A 230 -43.05 -36.76 4.87
N ALA A 231 -42.97 -36.70 3.55
CA ALA A 231 -41.77 -36.24 2.85
C ALA A 231 -41.73 -34.70 2.94
N ARG A 232 -40.74 -34.17 3.64
CA ARG A 232 -40.39 -32.73 3.60
C ARG A 232 -39.65 -32.43 2.30
N PRO A 233 -40.03 -31.40 1.52
CA PRO A 233 -39.14 -30.87 0.51
C PRO A 233 -38.09 -29.97 1.19
N SER A 234 -36.82 -30.36 1.13
CA SER A 234 -35.70 -29.46 1.37
C SER A 234 -35.33 -28.84 0.03
N ILE A 235 -35.80 -27.61 -0.19
CA ILE A 235 -35.29 -26.74 -1.24
C ILE A 235 -34.17 -25.93 -0.58
N ALA A 236 -32.92 -26.30 -0.86
CA ALA A 236 -31.78 -25.43 -0.65
C ALA A 236 -31.56 -24.65 -1.95
N HIS A 237 -32.06 -23.41 -1.99
CA HIS A 237 -31.73 -22.49 -3.08
C HIS A 237 -30.38 -21.85 -2.78
N TYR A 238 -29.50 -21.94 -3.78
CA TYR A 238 -28.19 -21.32 -3.86
C TYR A 238 -28.27 -19.81 -3.62
N GLY A 239 -27.35 -19.31 -2.80
CA GLY A 239 -27.11 -17.88 -2.64
C GLY A 239 -26.53 -17.30 -3.92
N GLU A 240 -27.19 -16.25 -4.41
CA GLU A 240 -26.74 -15.41 -5.50
C GLU A 240 -25.53 -14.56 -5.07
N PHE A 241 -24.44 -14.71 -5.79
CA PHE A 241 -23.41 -13.69 -5.96
C PHE A 241 -23.87 -12.73 -7.06
N ASN A 242 -24.05 -11.44 -6.75
CA ASN A 242 -23.61 -10.28 -7.55
C ASN A 242 -24.36 -8.99 -7.15
N GLN A 243 -23.71 -8.13 -6.38
CA GLN A 243 -23.35 -6.72 -6.68
C GLN A 243 -22.92 -6.00 -5.40
#